data_AF-A0A328C5E3-F1
#
_entry.id   AF-A0A328C5E3-F1
#
_cell.length_a   1.000
_cell.length_b   1.000
_cell.length_c   1.000
_cell.angle_alpha   90.00
_cell.angle_beta   90.00
_cell.angle_gamma   90.00
#
_symmetry.space_group_name_H-M   'P 1'
#
loop_
_entity.id
_entity.type
_entity.pdbx_description
1 polymer ?
#
loop_
_entity_poly.entity_id
_entity_poly.type
_entity_poly.pdbx_seq_one_letter_code
_entity_poly.pdbx_strand_id
1 'polypeptide(L)'
;MIRRELQALSSPNFQQLAVHCGLDISELDLSQLSRRRLVAPLEVSGEVEGGYTRLHLFVLARYLEAVRPVRHPWGSRAAGHTLDEVAELGRELEAIFEGLGQGRVGEDLLSRADRVLRELERFLAGCDPFGPLGEVIDLLNPEFVARLRNQGRLYAELRGASRALADALQVGESRPAREPMTRPMFQFDVEAAARQTPTDELRSTQVIDEPMETSARAREAIDEVFSAASEVSESAEEERVLPRQARQTPASMTRDELRSTAVIEVSLEDIDVLDEDSFSEPAPAEASAPEELHEQVTQGDEACEKGQLAEESSDPILLTEEKPEVEASRTFRRASQPTERTLELNERLARLRADDGERNPPTAIQADATDEPTAPTQDLSARIEELNRRRETYLKEQAWEPLAELYESGIELFADAGERQQVFLVLAMLYEVKLRQKEKAFDAFARAFGERQALAGRGKALEGLQRLGRAASLHQGYVEWLQMQLSTPLDEQEREGMQKELALALFSDRQYQKAFLCYASFLADAPERNVTAESLAQLARLGEYIEAEEVQSFYDDLLEQELSPSIAGLIREQIVQGEQAP
;
A
#
# COMPACT_ATOMS: atom_id res chain seq x y z
N MET A 1 -24.81 12.35 36.62
CA MET A 1 -25.31 11.05 36.14
C MET A 1 -24.35 10.59 35.06
N ILE A 2 -23.70 9.45 35.26
CA ILE A 2 -22.84 8.85 34.24
C ILE A 2 -23.77 8.40 33.10
N ARG A 3 -23.50 8.83 31.85
CA ARG A 3 -24.29 8.40 30.69
C ARG A 3 -24.20 6.89 30.53
N ARG A 4 -25.24 6.28 29.98
CA ARG A 4 -25.34 4.83 29.73
C ARG A 4 -24.13 4.28 28.97
N GLU A 5 -23.47 5.10 28.14
CA GLU A 5 -22.28 4.73 27.37
C GLU A 5 -21.06 4.43 28.26
N LEU A 6 -20.88 5.14 29.38
CA LEU A 6 -19.78 4.95 30.33
C LEU A 6 -20.16 4.03 31.51
N GLN A 7 -21.34 3.42 31.46
CA GLN A 7 -21.76 2.47 32.48
C GLN A 7 -20.85 1.22 32.44
N ALA A 8 -20.38 0.80 33.61
CA ALA A 8 -19.61 -0.43 33.75
C ALA A 8 -20.47 -1.64 33.39
N LEU A 9 -19.97 -2.49 32.50
CA LEU A 9 -20.57 -3.75 32.09
C LEU A 9 -19.94 -4.89 32.89
N SER A 10 -20.73 -5.89 33.27
CA SER A 10 -20.18 -7.12 33.84
C SER A 10 -19.26 -7.81 32.83
N SER A 11 -18.30 -8.60 33.32
CA SER A 11 -17.38 -9.40 32.48
C SER A 11 -18.07 -10.15 31.32
N PRO A 12 -19.16 -10.92 31.55
CA PRO A 12 -19.83 -11.64 30.46
C PRO A 12 -20.49 -10.71 29.44
N ASN A 13 -21.08 -9.59 29.88
CA ASN A 13 -21.71 -8.63 28.98
C ASN A 13 -20.67 -7.91 28.12
N PHE A 14 -19.50 -7.60 28.68
CA PHE A 14 -18.38 -7.01 27.94
C PHE A 14 -17.83 -7.99 26.90
N GLN A 15 -17.67 -9.27 27.25
CA GLN A 15 -17.24 -10.29 26.29
C GLN A 15 -18.23 -10.45 25.13
N GLN A 16 -19.53 -10.52 25.41
CA GLN A 16 -20.55 -10.57 24.36
C GLN A 16 -20.48 -9.34 23.46
N LEU A 17 -20.28 -8.15 24.03
CA LEU A 17 -20.12 -6.92 23.26
C LEU A 17 -18.86 -6.96 22.38
N ALA A 18 -17.73 -7.44 22.92
CA ALA A 18 -16.47 -7.59 22.18
C ALA A 18 -16.63 -8.53 20.98
N VAL A 19 -17.27 -9.69 21.16
CA VAL A 19 -17.57 -10.64 20.08
C VAL A 19 -18.46 -10.00 19.01
N HIS A 20 -19.50 -9.24 19.39
CA HIS A 20 -20.33 -8.51 18.41
C HIS A 20 -19.56 -7.43 17.63
N CYS A 21 -18.50 -6.89 18.22
CA CYS A 21 -17.57 -5.96 17.56
C CYS A 21 -16.52 -6.66 16.68
N GLY A 22 -16.53 -8.00 16.60
CA GLY A 22 -15.52 -8.78 15.89
C GLY A 22 -14.18 -8.91 16.63
N LEU A 23 -14.18 -8.69 17.95
CA LEU A 23 -13.02 -8.86 18.82
C LEU A 23 -13.19 -10.18 19.60
N ASP A 24 -12.76 -11.29 18.99
CA ASP A 24 -12.85 -12.61 19.60
C ASP A 24 -11.84 -12.72 20.75
N ILE A 25 -12.33 -12.66 21.99
CA ILE A 25 -11.53 -12.83 23.20
C ILE A 25 -12.16 -13.88 24.12
N SER A 26 -11.36 -14.85 24.56
CA SER A 26 -11.85 -15.82 25.55
C SER A 26 -11.88 -15.22 26.96
N GLU A 27 -12.70 -15.78 27.85
CA GLU A 27 -12.73 -15.37 29.26
C GLU A 27 -11.35 -15.50 29.94
N LEU A 28 -10.60 -16.54 29.55
CA LEU A 28 -9.24 -16.75 30.03
C LEU A 28 -8.32 -15.61 29.56
N ASP A 29 -8.40 -15.20 28.30
CA ASP A 29 -7.59 -14.10 27.77
C ASP A 29 -7.93 -12.78 28.45
N LEU A 30 -9.21 -12.48 28.66
CA LEU A 30 -9.64 -11.28 29.39
C LEU A 30 -9.10 -11.28 30.84
N SER A 31 -9.13 -12.43 31.51
CA SER A 31 -8.56 -12.57 32.86
C SER A 31 -7.03 -12.37 32.86
N GLN A 32 -6.33 -12.77 31.80
CA GLN A 32 -4.89 -12.55 31.64
C GLN A 32 -4.57 -11.08 31.36
N LEU A 33 -5.34 -10.42 30.50
CA LEU A 33 -5.23 -8.97 30.24
C LEU A 33 -5.42 -8.16 31.52
N SER A 34 -6.40 -8.54 32.34
CA SER A 34 -6.65 -7.93 33.64
C SER A 34 -5.50 -8.15 34.61
N ARG A 35 -4.97 -9.39 34.72
CA ARG A 35 -3.79 -9.68 35.56
C ARG A 35 -2.55 -8.90 35.14
N ARG A 36 -2.39 -8.65 33.84
CA ARG A 36 -1.28 -7.86 33.28
C ARG A 36 -1.52 -6.35 33.34
N ARG A 37 -2.66 -5.90 33.87
CA ARG A 37 -3.08 -4.49 33.93
C ARG A 37 -3.13 -3.82 32.54
N LEU A 38 -3.41 -4.60 31.50
CA LEU A 38 -3.70 -4.04 30.17
C LEU A 38 -5.15 -3.53 30.12
N VAL A 39 -6.07 -4.28 30.73
CA VAL A 39 -7.49 -3.94 30.82
C VAL A 39 -7.92 -4.17 32.26
N ALA A 40 -7.97 -3.12 33.08
CA ALA A 40 -8.38 -3.21 34.47
C ALA A 40 -9.91 -3.00 34.60
N PRO A 41 -10.64 -3.86 35.31
CA PRO A 41 -12.05 -3.60 35.61
C PRO A 41 -12.15 -2.36 36.52
N LEU A 42 -13.08 -1.48 36.22
CA LEU A 42 -13.32 -0.29 37.01
C LEU A 42 -13.99 -0.68 38.34
N GLU A 43 -13.33 -0.35 39.45
CA GLU A 43 -13.91 -0.47 40.78
C GLU A 43 -14.89 0.68 41.02
N VAL A 44 -16.18 0.41 40.81
CA VAL A 44 -17.21 1.38 41.16
C VAL A 44 -17.44 1.29 42.67
N SER A 45 -17.10 2.36 43.40
CA SER A 45 -17.22 2.49 44.85
C SER A 45 -18.54 1.92 45.39
N GLY A 46 -18.52 0.69 45.91
CA GLY A 46 -19.65 0.05 46.59
C GLY A 46 -20.19 -1.24 45.94
N GLU A 47 -19.80 -1.58 44.71
CA GLU A 47 -20.15 -2.85 44.09
C GLU A 47 -18.96 -3.83 44.17
N VAL A 48 -19.25 -5.10 44.51
CA VAL A 48 -18.22 -6.14 44.74
C VAL A 48 -17.62 -6.64 43.42
N GLU A 49 -18.29 -6.42 42.30
CA GLU A 49 -17.86 -6.87 40.98
C GLU A 49 -17.43 -5.66 40.15
N GLY A 50 -16.12 -5.51 39.93
CA GLY A 50 -15.59 -4.51 39.00
C GLY A 50 -16.13 -4.77 37.58
N GLY A 51 -16.35 -3.69 36.81
CA GLY A 51 -16.92 -3.79 35.46
C GLY A 51 -16.09 -3.10 34.38
N TYR A 52 -16.34 -3.45 33.13
CA TYR A 52 -15.63 -2.90 31.97
C TYR A 52 -16.50 -1.87 31.25
N THR A 53 -15.92 -0.73 30.90
CA THR A 53 -16.59 0.29 30.07
C THR A 53 -16.39 0.02 28.58
N ARG A 54 -17.21 0.64 27.72
CA ARG A 54 -17.07 0.53 26.25
C ARG A 54 -15.73 1.02 25.73
N LEU A 55 -15.07 1.97 26.40
CA LEU A 55 -13.74 2.44 26.02
C LEU A 55 -12.67 1.34 26.17
N HIS A 56 -12.90 0.30 26.96
CA HIS A 56 -11.99 -0.85 26.99
C HIS A 56 -11.99 -1.64 25.68
N LEU A 57 -13.00 -1.50 24.82
CA LEU A 57 -12.96 -2.04 23.45
C LEU A 57 -11.84 -1.42 22.63
N PHE A 58 -11.48 -0.15 22.88
CA PHE A 58 -10.39 0.53 22.19
C PHE A 58 -9.04 -0.09 22.57
N VAL A 59 -8.79 -0.27 23.87
CA VAL A 59 -7.58 -0.94 24.37
C VAL A 59 -7.51 -2.37 23.86
N LEU A 60 -8.64 -3.08 23.86
CA LEU A 60 -8.70 -4.46 23.35
C LEU A 60 -8.41 -4.52 21.85
N ALA A 61 -8.96 -3.61 21.05
CA ALA A 61 -8.68 -3.54 19.62
C ALA A 61 -7.18 -3.27 19.35
N ARG A 62 -6.56 -2.34 20.09
CA ARG A 62 -5.12 -2.07 20.00
C ARG A 62 -4.26 -3.24 20.46
N TYR A 63 -4.67 -3.94 21.52
CA TYR A 63 -4.01 -5.16 21.97
C TYR A 63 -4.03 -6.24 20.89
N LEU A 64 -5.20 -6.48 20.28
CA LEU A 64 -5.33 -7.48 19.22
C LEU A 64 -4.53 -7.09 17.97
N GLU A 65 -4.45 -5.80 17.64
CA GLU A 65 -3.55 -5.28 16.60
C GLU A 65 -2.08 -5.55 16.94
N ALA A 66 -1.67 -5.34 18.19
CA ALA A 66 -0.30 -5.54 18.65
C ALA A 66 0.13 -7.01 18.76
N VAL A 67 -0.80 -7.90 19.13
CA VAL A 67 -0.55 -9.33 19.35
C VAL A 67 -0.83 -10.17 18.11
N ARG A 68 -1.52 -9.62 17.10
CA ARG A 68 -1.81 -10.35 15.86
C ARG A 68 -0.50 -10.97 15.37
N PRO A 69 -0.36 -12.30 15.42
CA PRO A 69 0.90 -12.93 15.03
C PRO A 69 1.09 -12.52 13.58
N VAL A 70 2.21 -11.86 13.30
CA VAL A 70 2.68 -11.55 11.95
C VAL A 70 2.93 -12.90 11.29
N ARG A 71 1.87 -13.55 10.82
CA ARG A 71 1.90 -14.90 10.25
C ARG A 71 2.47 -14.90 8.83
N HIS A 72 2.97 -13.77 8.38
CA HIS A 72 3.72 -13.68 7.15
C HIS A 72 4.84 -12.64 7.29
N PRO A 73 6.09 -12.94 6.90
CA PRO A 73 7.19 -11.96 6.90
C PRO A 73 6.93 -10.72 6.03
N TRP A 74 5.83 -10.70 5.27
CA TRP A 74 5.42 -9.61 4.39
C TRP A 74 3.94 -9.20 4.57
N GLY A 75 3.32 -9.51 5.72
CA GLY A 75 2.02 -8.96 6.09
C GLY A 75 2.19 -7.53 6.59
N SER A 76 1.88 -6.56 5.73
CA SER A 76 2.16 -5.13 5.88
C SER A 76 1.32 -4.49 6.98
N ARG A 77 1.82 -4.59 8.20
CA ARG A 77 1.99 -3.51 9.18
C ARG A 77 2.66 -4.16 10.37
N ALA A 78 3.91 -3.80 10.64
CA ALA A 78 4.41 -3.95 12.01
C ALA A 78 3.35 -3.33 12.92
N ALA A 79 3.02 -4.01 14.03
CA ALA A 79 2.08 -3.47 14.99
C ALA A 79 2.43 -2.00 15.22
N GLY A 80 1.54 -1.08 14.81
CA GLY A 80 1.81 0.35 14.91
C GLY A 80 2.00 0.80 16.37
N HIS A 81 1.63 -0.08 17.29
CA HIS A 81 1.77 0.10 18.73
C HIS A 81 2.47 -1.09 19.35
N THR A 82 3.42 -0.77 20.23
CA THR A 82 4.04 -1.76 21.11
C THR A 82 3.07 -2.19 22.23
N LEU A 83 3.30 -3.36 22.82
CA LEU A 83 2.51 -3.81 23.98
C LEU A 83 2.61 -2.84 25.17
N ASP A 84 3.73 -2.13 25.30
CA ASP A 84 3.94 -1.13 26.35
C ASP A 84 3.08 0.12 26.14
N GLU A 85 2.90 0.57 24.90
CA GLU A 85 1.98 1.66 24.55
C GLU A 85 0.53 1.28 24.85
N VAL A 86 0.12 0.04 24.53
CA VAL A 86 -1.23 -0.45 24.86
C VAL A 86 -1.42 -0.49 26.38
N ALA A 87 -0.39 -0.85 27.15
CA ALA A 87 -0.41 -0.83 28.61
C ALA A 87 -0.44 0.59 29.19
N GLU A 88 0.23 1.55 28.55
CA GLU A 88 0.15 2.97 28.91
C GLU A 88 -1.27 3.50 28.68
N LEU A 89 -1.85 3.24 27.51
CA LEU A 89 -3.22 3.63 27.17
C LEU A 89 -4.25 3.06 28.17
N GLY A 90 -4.11 1.79 28.55
CA GLY A 90 -4.96 1.16 29.57
C GLY A 90 -4.87 1.86 30.93
N ARG A 91 -3.66 2.23 31.37
CA ARG A 91 -3.42 2.97 32.62
C ARG A 91 -3.92 4.41 32.56
N GLU A 92 -3.81 5.07 31.41
CA GLU A 92 -4.35 6.42 31.22
C GLU A 92 -5.86 6.41 31.34
N LEU A 93 -6.55 5.46 30.70
CA LEU A 93 -7.99 5.28 30.81
C LEU A 93 -8.43 5.00 32.26
N GLU A 94 -7.73 4.12 32.97
CA GLU A 94 -7.99 3.83 34.38
C GLU A 94 -7.90 5.09 35.25
N ALA A 95 -6.81 5.87 35.08
CA ALA A 95 -6.62 7.12 35.81
C ALA A 95 -7.70 8.18 35.49
N ILE A 96 -8.14 8.26 34.24
CA ILE A 96 -9.24 9.15 33.82
C ILE A 96 -10.53 8.74 34.52
N PHE A 97 -10.88 7.46 34.52
CA PHE A 97 -12.09 6.98 35.16
C PHE A 97 -12.05 7.11 36.69
N GLU A 98 -10.91 6.86 37.32
CA GLU A 98 -10.73 7.04 38.76
C GLU A 98 -10.95 8.52 39.14
N GLY A 99 -10.34 9.45 38.41
CA GLY A 99 -10.53 10.89 38.68
C GLY A 99 -11.95 11.36 38.40
N LEU A 100 -12.60 10.86 37.35
CA LEU A 100 -14.03 11.10 37.09
C LEU A 100 -14.91 10.56 38.22
N GLY A 101 -14.63 9.36 38.73
CA GLY A 101 -15.34 8.75 39.86
C GLY A 101 -15.18 9.52 41.17
N GLN A 102 -13.99 10.08 41.40
CA GLN A 102 -13.70 10.95 42.55
C GLN A 102 -14.25 12.38 42.37
N GLY A 103 -14.75 12.72 41.18
CA GLY A 103 -15.19 14.08 40.84
C GLY A 103 -14.05 15.10 40.81
N ARG A 104 -12.80 14.65 40.62
CA ARG A 104 -11.60 15.49 40.56
C ARG A 104 -11.13 15.57 39.12
N VAL A 105 -11.58 16.58 38.40
CA VAL A 105 -11.10 16.88 37.05
C VAL A 105 -10.04 17.96 37.17
N GLY A 106 -8.79 17.55 37.40
CA GLY A 106 -7.63 18.46 37.37
C GLY A 106 -7.11 18.69 35.95
N GLU A 107 -6.31 19.73 35.75
CA GLU A 107 -5.69 20.04 34.43
C GLU A 107 -4.87 18.87 33.88
N ASP A 108 -4.18 18.13 34.75
CA ASP A 108 -3.42 16.92 34.37
C ASP A 108 -4.34 15.83 33.80
N LEU A 109 -5.53 15.65 34.38
CA LEU A 109 -6.50 14.64 33.94
C LEU A 109 -7.14 15.04 32.61
N LEU A 110 -7.46 16.33 32.44
CA LEU A 110 -7.95 16.87 31.17
C LEU A 110 -6.92 16.66 30.06
N SER A 111 -5.66 16.95 30.33
CA SER A 111 -4.56 16.77 29.36
C SER A 111 -4.40 15.30 28.94
N ARG A 112 -4.51 14.36 29.89
CA ARG A 112 -4.50 12.92 29.59
C ARG A 112 -5.73 12.49 28.81
N ALA A 113 -6.91 12.97 29.18
CA ALA A 113 -8.15 12.64 28.50
C ALA A 113 -8.17 13.16 27.06
N ASP A 114 -7.66 14.38 26.82
CA ASP A 114 -7.49 14.93 25.47
C ASP A 114 -6.52 14.10 24.62
N ARG A 115 -5.42 13.61 25.21
CA ARG A 115 -4.49 12.69 24.52
C ARG A 115 -5.22 11.42 24.08
N VAL A 116 -5.93 10.76 25.00
CA VAL A 116 -6.69 9.53 24.74
C VAL A 116 -7.80 9.77 23.71
N LEU A 117 -8.52 10.89 23.78
CA LEU A 117 -9.56 11.24 22.81
C LEU A 117 -8.98 11.44 21.41
N ARG A 118 -7.86 12.15 21.27
CA ARG A 118 -7.18 12.31 19.96
C ARG A 118 -6.70 10.98 19.39
N GLU A 119 -6.15 10.10 20.24
CA GLU A 119 -5.74 8.76 19.80
C GLU A 119 -6.93 7.89 19.39
N LEU A 120 -8.03 7.99 20.12
CA LEU A 120 -9.29 7.32 19.79
C LEU A 120 -9.90 7.86 18.49
N GLU A 121 -9.89 9.17 18.27
CA GLU A 121 -10.36 9.79 17.02
C GLU A 121 -9.53 9.36 15.82
N ARG A 122 -8.19 9.32 15.95
CA ARG A 122 -7.31 8.77 14.90
C ARG A 122 -7.62 7.31 14.61
N PHE A 123 -7.86 6.51 15.65
CA PHE A 123 -8.26 5.11 15.50
C PHE A 123 -9.60 4.97 14.78
N LEU A 124 -10.61 5.75 15.19
CA LEU A 124 -11.93 5.76 14.56
C LEU A 124 -11.83 6.16 13.09
N ALA A 125 -11.04 7.18 12.75
CA ALA A 125 -10.80 7.59 11.36
C ALA A 125 -10.15 6.47 10.53
N GLY A 126 -9.25 5.67 11.13
CA GLY A 126 -8.62 4.53 10.46
C GLY A 126 -9.51 3.29 10.33
N CYS A 127 -10.58 3.19 11.13
CA CYS A 127 -11.49 2.05 11.16
C CYS A 127 -12.89 2.37 10.63
N ASP A 128 -13.13 3.56 10.06
CA ASP A 128 -14.45 4.04 9.66
C ASP A 128 -15.03 3.22 8.50
N PRO A 129 -16.03 2.35 8.74
CA PRO A 129 -16.64 1.54 7.69
C PRO A 129 -17.79 2.28 6.99
N PHE A 130 -18.18 3.47 7.47
CA PHE A 130 -19.33 4.24 7.01
C PHE A 130 -18.91 5.46 6.17
N GLY A 131 -17.64 5.85 6.22
CA GLY A 131 -17.09 6.97 5.47
C GLY A 131 -17.88 8.26 5.74
N PRO A 132 -18.42 8.96 4.73
CA PRO A 132 -19.20 10.19 4.93
C PRO A 132 -20.43 10.03 5.84
N LEU A 133 -20.95 8.80 6.00
CA LEU A 133 -22.10 8.53 6.88
C LEU A 133 -21.71 8.40 8.36
N GLY A 134 -20.42 8.40 8.68
CA GLY A 134 -19.93 8.31 10.06
C GLY A 134 -20.54 9.40 10.97
N GLU A 135 -20.75 10.61 10.47
CA GLU A 135 -21.36 11.71 11.22
C GLU A 135 -22.82 11.47 11.61
N VAL A 136 -23.55 10.70 10.80
CA VAL A 136 -24.98 10.40 11.01
C VAL A 136 -25.15 9.25 12.00
N ILE A 137 -24.09 8.50 12.32
CA ILE A 137 -24.19 7.30 13.16
C ILE A 137 -24.69 7.63 14.57
N ASP A 138 -24.38 8.82 15.06
CA ASP A 138 -24.82 9.30 16.38
C ASP A 138 -26.33 9.60 16.42
N LEU A 139 -26.98 9.71 15.26
CA LEU A 139 -28.42 9.91 15.12
C LEU A 139 -29.18 8.59 14.94
N LEU A 140 -28.48 7.45 14.80
CA LEU A 140 -29.12 6.16 14.61
C LEU A 140 -29.81 5.70 15.89
N ASN A 141 -30.94 5.01 15.70
CA ASN A 141 -31.67 4.39 16.79
C ASN A 141 -30.74 3.36 17.50
N PRO A 142 -30.65 3.35 18.84
CA PRO A 142 -29.88 2.37 19.59
C PRO A 142 -30.17 0.90 19.22
N GLU A 143 -31.42 0.57 18.84
CA GLU A 143 -31.77 -0.77 18.38
C GLU A 143 -31.10 -1.12 17.03
N PHE A 144 -30.93 -0.13 16.16
CA PHE A 144 -30.22 -0.31 14.90
C PHE A 144 -28.73 -0.48 15.15
N VAL A 145 -28.15 0.34 16.04
CA VAL A 145 -26.76 0.21 16.46
C VAL A 145 -26.50 -1.18 17.05
N ALA A 146 -27.45 -1.76 17.80
CA ALA A 146 -27.38 -3.12 18.33
C ALA A 146 -27.39 -4.23 17.26
N ARG A 147 -27.91 -3.95 16.05
CA ARG A 147 -27.93 -4.90 14.93
C ARG A 147 -26.67 -4.85 14.07
N LEU A 148 -25.86 -3.80 14.19
CA LEU A 148 -24.56 -3.72 13.52
C LEU A 148 -23.67 -4.89 13.99
N ARG A 149 -22.79 -5.35 13.09
CA ARG A 149 -21.82 -6.42 13.38
C ARG A 149 -20.41 -5.95 13.05
N ASN A 150 -19.41 -6.61 13.65
CA ASN A 150 -17.99 -6.42 13.36
C ASN A 150 -17.55 -4.94 13.52
N GLN A 151 -16.75 -4.43 12.59
CA GLN A 151 -16.19 -3.07 12.61
C GLN A 151 -17.26 -1.98 12.68
N GLY A 152 -18.42 -2.16 12.05
CA GLY A 152 -19.51 -1.17 12.13
C GLY A 152 -20.06 -1.03 13.55
N ARG A 153 -20.17 -2.14 14.29
CA ARG A 153 -20.57 -2.14 15.69
C ARG A 153 -19.50 -1.52 16.58
N LEU A 154 -18.23 -1.89 16.36
CA LEU A 154 -17.08 -1.35 17.08
C LEU A 154 -17.02 0.17 16.96
N TYR A 155 -17.08 0.68 15.73
CA TYR A 155 -17.04 2.11 15.44
C TYR A 155 -18.17 2.87 16.14
N ALA A 156 -19.41 2.37 16.05
CA ALA A 156 -20.57 3.01 16.68
C ALA A 156 -20.45 3.08 18.21
N GLU A 157 -20.03 1.97 18.85
CA GLU A 157 -19.89 1.90 20.31
C GLU A 157 -18.74 2.78 20.82
N LEU A 158 -17.61 2.80 20.11
CA LEU A 158 -16.46 3.63 20.46
C LEU A 158 -16.72 5.12 20.25
N ARG A 159 -17.42 5.50 19.18
CA ARG A 159 -17.81 6.90 18.92
C ARG A 159 -18.78 7.41 19.98
N GLY A 160 -19.79 6.61 20.34
CA GLY A 160 -20.70 6.92 21.44
C GLY A 160 -19.97 7.07 22.78
N ALA A 161 -19.01 6.18 23.06
CA ALA A 161 -18.20 6.24 24.28
C ALA A 161 -17.25 7.45 24.30
N SER A 162 -16.65 7.81 23.17
CA SER A 162 -15.83 9.01 23.00
C SER A 162 -16.60 10.28 23.35
N ARG A 163 -17.80 10.44 22.76
CA ARG A 163 -18.67 11.58 23.02
C ARG A 163 -19.12 11.64 24.48
N ALA A 164 -19.47 10.49 25.07
CA ALA A 164 -19.85 10.43 26.46
C ALA A 164 -18.71 10.83 27.41
N LEU A 165 -17.47 10.48 27.06
CA LEU A 165 -16.27 10.90 27.79
C LEU A 165 -16.05 12.42 27.65
N ALA A 166 -16.10 12.96 26.44
CA ALA A 166 -15.96 14.40 26.20
C ALA A 166 -17.01 15.22 26.98
N ASP A 167 -18.27 14.78 26.95
CA ASP A 167 -19.35 15.42 27.70
C ASP A 167 -19.14 15.33 29.22
N ALA A 168 -18.60 14.22 29.73
CA ALA A 168 -18.29 14.06 31.14
C ALA A 168 -17.18 15.02 31.62
N LEU A 169 -16.18 15.27 30.77
CA LEU A 169 -15.08 16.21 31.06
C LEU A 169 -15.58 17.66 31.10
N GLN A 170 -16.43 18.06 30.14
CA GLN A 170 -17.03 19.41 30.10
C GLN A 170 -17.92 19.72 31.32
N VAL A 171 -18.66 18.72 31.81
CA VAL A 171 -19.48 18.86 33.03
C VAL A 171 -18.59 19.02 34.28
N GLY A 172 -17.37 18.48 34.26
CA GLY A 172 -16.39 18.65 35.33
C GLY A 172 -15.91 20.09 35.48
N GLU A 173 -15.64 20.78 34.37
CA GLU A 173 -15.16 22.19 34.37
C GLU A 173 -16.23 23.17 34.86
N SER A 174 -17.50 22.91 34.52
CA SER A 174 -18.61 23.82 34.77
C SER A 174 -19.23 23.72 36.16
N ARG A 175 -18.64 22.95 37.08
CA ARG A 175 -19.03 22.92 38.49
C ARG A 175 -18.04 23.76 39.31
N PRO A 176 -18.06 25.11 39.22
CA PRO A 176 -17.38 25.90 40.23
C PRO A 176 -17.94 25.49 41.57
N ALA A 177 -17.07 25.26 42.54
CA ALA A 177 -17.45 24.96 43.91
C ALA A 177 -18.49 26.00 44.33
N ARG A 178 -19.78 25.63 44.28
CA ARG A 178 -20.84 26.42 44.89
C ARG A 178 -20.53 26.34 46.36
N GLU A 179 -19.74 27.30 46.85
CA GLU A 179 -19.75 27.68 48.25
C GLU A 179 -21.24 27.76 48.63
N PRO A 180 -21.68 27.09 49.69
CA PRO A 180 -23.04 27.21 50.17
C PRO A 180 -23.22 28.65 50.64
N MET A 181 -23.57 29.52 49.69
CA MET A 181 -23.83 30.92 49.92
C MET A 181 -25.19 30.99 50.62
N THR A 182 -25.19 30.69 51.92
CA THR A 182 -26.23 31.12 52.83
C THR A 182 -26.16 32.63 52.92
N ARG A 183 -26.83 33.33 51.99
CA ARG A 183 -27.28 34.71 52.24
C ARG A 183 -28.57 35.00 51.48
N PRO A 184 -29.59 35.55 52.16
CA PRO A 184 -30.91 35.74 51.59
C PRO A 184 -31.00 37.03 50.77
N MET A 185 -31.92 37.01 49.82
CA MET A 185 -32.65 38.14 49.23
C MET A 185 -31.85 39.38 48.82
N PHE A 186 -31.84 39.70 47.52
CA PHE A 186 -32.34 40.99 47.03
C PHE A 186 -32.79 40.84 45.57
N GLN A 187 -34.04 41.26 45.32
CA GLN A 187 -34.60 41.53 43.99
C GLN A 187 -33.78 42.62 43.30
N PHE A 188 -33.57 42.55 41.98
CA PHE A 188 -33.66 43.74 41.12
C PHE A 188 -33.73 43.37 39.62
N ASP A 189 -34.86 43.79 39.05
CA ASP A 189 -35.19 44.35 37.75
C ASP A 189 -34.47 43.97 36.44
N VAL A 190 -35.37 43.65 35.51
CA VAL A 190 -35.31 43.56 34.05
C VAL A 190 -35.21 44.97 33.47
N GLU A 191 -34.28 45.24 32.55
CA GLU A 191 -34.54 45.94 31.27
C GLU A 191 -33.28 46.20 30.41
N ALA A 192 -33.46 45.99 29.10
CA ALA A 192 -32.85 46.67 27.95
C ALA A 192 -31.35 46.45 27.60
N ALA A 193 -31.09 45.87 26.41
CA ALA A 193 -30.67 46.64 25.23
C ALA A 193 -30.35 45.73 24.01
N ALA A 194 -31.04 45.99 22.90
CA ALA A 194 -30.77 45.45 21.57
C ALA A 194 -29.70 46.28 20.84
N ARG A 195 -28.80 45.65 20.09
CA ARG A 195 -27.97 46.29 19.06
C ARG A 195 -27.80 45.41 17.82
N GLN A 196 -27.91 46.05 16.67
CA GLN A 196 -27.83 45.54 15.30
C GLN A 196 -26.38 45.43 14.81
N THR A 197 -26.15 44.57 13.81
CA THR A 197 -24.87 44.40 13.08
C THR A 197 -24.97 44.92 11.63
N PRO A 198 -23.88 45.46 11.03
CA PRO A 198 -23.85 45.86 9.63
C PRO A 198 -23.22 44.80 8.71
N THR A 199 -23.63 44.82 7.44
CA THR A 199 -23.19 44.01 6.30
C THR A 199 -21.93 44.58 5.63
N ASP A 200 -21.07 43.71 5.09
CA ASP A 200 -19.84 44.08 4.36
C ASP A 200 -19.81 43.47 2.95
N GLU A 201 -19.31 44.26 1.99
CA GLU A 201 -19.29 44.02 0.53
C GLU A 201 -17.96 43.36 0.09
N LEU A 202 -18.00 42.40 -0.85
CA LEU A 202 -16.81 41.82 -1.49
C LEU A 202 -16.74 42.16 -2.98
N ARG A 203 -15.53 42.59 -3.39
CA ARG A 203 -15.11 42.97 -4.74
C ARG A 203 -14.60 41.77 -5.55
N SER A 204 -14.83 41.85 -6.85
CA SER A 204 -14.40 40.94 -7.93
C SER A 204 -13.00 41.31 -8.48
N THR A 205 -12.18 40.30 -8.80
CA THR A 205 -10.91 40.40 -9.55
C THR A 205 -11.08 39.83 -10.96
N GLN A 206 -10.49 40.51 -11.96
CA GLN A 206 -10.43 40.12 -13.37
C GLN A 206 -9.05 39.52 -13.70
N VAL A 207 -9.05 38.53 -14.60
CA VAL A 207 -7.89 37.83 -15.18
C VAL A 207 -7.69 38.33 -16.62
N ILE A 208 -6.45 38.56 -17.04
CA ILE A 208 -6.05 38.91 -18.41
C ILE A 208 -5.14 37.79 -18.93
N ASP A 209 -5.48 37.24 -20.10
CA ASP A 209 -4.67 36.31 -20.88
C ASP A 209 -4.15 37.02 -22.14
N GLU A 210 -2.85 36.89 -22.44
CA GLU A 210 -2.31 37.09 -23.79
C GLU A 210 -1.34 35.94 -24.15
N PRO A 211 -1.40 35.40 -25.39
CA PRO A 211 -0.51 34.33 -25.85
C PRO A 211 0.71 34.87 -26.61
N MET A 212 1.89 34.30 -26.36
CA MET A 212 3.13 34.55 -27.12
C MET A 212 3.39 33.45 -28.16
N GLU A 213 3.67 33.87 -29.40
CA GLU A 213 4.11 33.01 -30.51
C GLU A 213 5.62 32.71 -30.43
N THR A 214 6.02 31.44 -30.60
CA THR A 214 7.42 31.00 -30.60
C THR A 214 7.97 30.79 -32.02
N SER A 215 9.23 31.16 -32.21
CA SER A 215 9.88 31.30 -33.52
C SER A 215 10.31 29.97 -34.17
N ALA A 216 10.38 29.97 -35.50
CA ALA A 216 10.69 28.82 -36.36
C ALA A 216 12.01 28.10 -36.07
N ARG A 217 12.96 28.75 -35.37
CA ARG A 217 14.27 28.18 -35.05
C ARG A 217 14.20 27.04 -34.02
N ALA A 218 13.14 27.02 -33.20
CA ALA A 218 12.89 25.93 -32.26
C ALA A 218 12.41 24.65 -32.95
N ARG A 219 11.91 24.72 -34.20
CA ARG A 219 11.40 23.55 -34.93
C ARG A 219 12.51 22.71 -35.55
N GLU A 220 13.62 23.33 -35.95
CA GLU A 220 14.75 22.65 -36.61
C GLU A 220 15.58 21.79 -35.63
N ALA A 221 15.72 22.23 -34.37
CA ALA A 221 16.47 21.50 -33.34
C ALA A 221 15.78 20.20 -32.87
N ILE A 222 14.49 20.03 -33.15
CA ILE A 222 13.71 18.86 -32.69
C ILE A 222 13.90 17.67 -33.63
N ASP A 223 14.04 17.90 -34.94
CA ASP A 223 14.16 16.81 -35.91
C ASP A 223 15.55 16.15 -35.88
N GLU A 224 16.58 16.86 -35.41
CA GLU A 224 17.95 16.33 -35.30
C GLU A 224 18.12 15.38 -34.09
N VAL A 225 17.40 15.64 -33.00
CA VAL A 225 17.46 14.83 -31.76
C VAL A 225 16.74 13.48 -31.93
N PHE A 226 15.67 13.42 -32.73
CA PHE A 226 14.93 12.17 -32.95
C PHE A 226 15.66 11.19 -33.88
N SER A 227 16.54 11.67 -34.75
CA SER A 227 17.32 10.79 -35.65
C SER A 227 18.47 10.07 -34.92
N ALA A 228 19.03 10.67 -33.87
CA ALA A 228 20.14 10.10 -33.11
C ALA A 228 19.72 9.00 -32.11
N ALA A 229 18.44 8.94 -31.72
CA ALA A 229 17.94 7.96 -30.75
C ALA A 229 17.60 6.59 -31.35
N SER A 230 17.59 6.45 -32.69
CA SER A 230 17.19 5.21 -33.38
C SER A 230 18.33 4.22 -33.63
N GLU A 231 19.59 4.58 -33.38
CA GLU A 231 20.76 3.75 -33.77
C GLU A 231 21.41 2.96 -32.61
N VAL A 232 20.86 3.03 -31.38
CA VAL A 232 21.48 2.40 -30.20
C VAL A 232 20.52 1.39 -29.56
N SER A 233 20.22 0.29 -30.24
CA SER A 233 19.62 -0.89 -29.60
C SER A 233 19.78 -2.19 -30.42
N GLU A 234 21.01 -2.55 -30.79
CA GLU A 234 21.34 -3.90 -31.27
C GLU A 234 22.69 -4.35 -30.70
N SER A 235 22.68 -4.96 -29.51
CA SER A 235 23.62 -6.02 -29.11
C SER A 235 23.49 -6.34 -27.62
N ALA A 236 22.92 -7.51 -27.26
CA ALA A 236 23.42 -8.43 -26.23
C ALA A 236 22.36 -9.47 -25.83
N GLU A 237 22.30 -10.59 -26.56
CA GLU A 237 21.73 -11.85 -26.03
C GLU A 237 22.86 -12.89 -25.95
N GLU A 238 23.22 -13.30 -24.72
CA GLU A 238 24.03 -14.50 -24.47
C GLU A 238 23.38 -15.38 -23.40
N GLU A 239 22.58 -16.33 -23.90
CA GLU A 239 22.54 -17.77 -23.59
C GLU A 239 23.15 -18.25 -22.24
N ARG A 240 22.30 -18.61 -21.27
CA ARG A 240 22.65 -19.57 -20.19
C ARG A 240 21.55 -20.59 -19.91
N VAL A 241 21.76 -21.79 -20.43
CA VAL A 241 21.01 -23.03 -20.14
C VAL A 241 21.48 -23.63 -18.80
N LEU A 242 20.55 -23.99 -17.91
CA LEU A 242 20.82 -24.85 -16.75
C LEU A 242 19.82 -26.03 -16.65
N PRO A 243 20.25 -27.23 -16.19
CA PRO A 243 19.46 -28.45 -16.28
C PRO A 243 18.57 -28.70 -15.06
N ARG A 244 17.35 -29.19 -15.32
CA ARG A 244 16.37 -29.71 -14.36
C ARG A 244 16.88 -31.00 -13.68
N GLN A 245 16.86 -31.06 -12.35
CA GLN A 245 16.89 -32.31 -11.58
C GLN A 245 15.59 -32.52 -10.82
N ALA A 246 14.94 -33.64 -11.13
CA ALA A 246 13.74 -34.13 -10.48
C ALA A 246 14.03 -34.66 -9.07
N ARG A 247 13.19 -34.27 -8.10
CA ARG A 247 13.08 -34.96 -6.80
C ARG A 247 11.64 -35.40 -6.58
N GLN A 248 11.48 -36.71 -6.46
CA GLN A 248 10.27 -37.42 -6.07
C GLN A 248 9.91 -37.11 -4.61
N THR A 249 8.63 -36.86 -4.33
CA THR A 249 8.02 -36.91 -3.00
C THR A 249 7.02 -38.06 -2.94
N PRO A 250 6.88 -38.77 -1.79
CA PRO A 250 5.89 -39.82 -1.64
C PRO A 250 4.52 -39.27 -1.22
N ALA A 251 3.50 -39.92 -1.75
CA ALA A 251 2.09 -39.67 -1.55
C ALA A 251 1.59 -40.07 -0.15
N SER A 252 0.75 -39.22 0.44
CA SER A 252 -0.58 -39.62 0.96
C SER A 252 -1.24 -38.42 1.62
N MET A 253 -2.25 -37.81 0.98
CA MET A 253 -3.40 -37.21 1.64
C MET A 253 -4.52 -36.96 0.63
N THR A 254 -5.74 -37.14 1.10
CA THR A 254 -7.02 -37.31 0.40
C THR A 254 -7.38 -36.15 -0.54
N ARG A 255 -7.81 -36.50 -1.76
CA ARG A 255 -7.90 -35.62 -2.93
C ARG A 255 -9.30 -35.06 -3.23
N ASP A 256 -10.26 -35.12 -2.30
CA ASP A 256 -11.68 -34.93 -2.65
C ASP A 256 -12.38 -33.66 -2.11
N GLU A 257 -11.69 -32.70 -1.48
CA GLU A 257 -12.37 -31.49 -0.96
C GLU A 257 -11.77 -30.13 -1.38
N LEU A 258 -10.80 -30.09 -2.29
CA LEU A 258 -10.17 -28.83 -2.74
C LEU A 258 -10.38 -28.49 -4.23
N ARG A 259 -11.37 -29.10 -4.90
CA ARG A 259 -11.63 -28.84 -6.33
C ARG A 259 -12.61 -27.69 -6.63
N SER A 260 -13.18 -27.04 -5.62
CA SER A 260 -14.27 -26.06 -5.83
C SER A 260 -13.85 -24.58 -5.79
N THR A 261 -12.55 -24.26 -5.85
CA THR A 261 -12.06 -22.87 -5.89
C THR A 261 -11.01 -22.62 -6.98
N ALA A 262 -10.88 -23.50 -7.97
CA ALA A 262 -10.07 -23.22 -9.16
C ALA A 262 -10.84 -22.24 -10.06
N VAL A 263 -10.96 -20.99 -9.61
CA VAL A 263 -11.56 -19.91 -10.37
C VAL A 263 -10.54 -19.49 -11.42
N ILE A 264 -10.83 -19.82 -12.67
CA ILE A 264 -10.15 -19.38 -13.90
C ILE A 264 -8.64 -19.19 -13.73
N GLU A 265 -7.83 -20.25 -13.91
CA GLU A 265 -6.38 -20.07 -14.08
C GLU A 265 -6.14 -19.25 -15.37
N VAL A 266 -5.94 -17.94 -15.19
CA VAL A 266 -5.63 -16.99 -16.26
C VAL A 266 -4.10 -16.88 -16.36
N SER A 267 -3.50 -17.80 -17.11
CA SER A 267 -2.08 -17.68 -17.46
C SER A 267 -1.89 -16.63 -18.54
N LEU A 268 -1.03 -15.66 -18.29
CA LEU A 268 -0.55 -14.70 -19.31
C LEU A 268 0.10 -15.42 -20.50
N GLU A 269 0.58 -16.65 -20.28
CA GLU A 269 1.18 -17.53 -21.28
C GLU A 269 0.19 -18.01 -22.36
N ASP A 270 -1.13 -17.92 -22.13
CA ASP A 270 -2.14 -18.33 -23.10
C ASP A 270 -2.35 -17.30 -24.23
N ILE A 271 -1.83 -16.08 -24.07
CA ILE A 271 -1.81 -15.06 -25.12
C ILE A 271 -0.45 -15.16 -25.80
N ASP A 272 -0.37 -15.88 -26.91
CA ASP A 272 0.77 -15.84 -27.80
C ASP A 272 0.96 -14.39 -28.30
N VAL A 273 1.86 -13.67 -27.62
CA VAL A 273 2.47 -12.44 -28.10
C VAL A 273 3.56 -12.91 -29.06
N LEU A 274 3.17 -13.08 -30.33
CA LEU A 274 4.13 -13.30 -31.39
C LEU A 274 4.96 -12.02 -31.52
N ASP A 275 6.28 -12.12 -31.36
CA ASP A 275 7.21 -11.02 -31.63
C ASP A 275 6.98 -10.53 -33.08
N GLU A 276 6.43 -9.33 -33.25
CA GLU A 276 6.03 -8.78 -34.56
C GLU A 276 7.23 -8.29 -35.41
N ASP A 277 8.48 -8.55 -35.04
CA ASP A 277 9.67 -8.13 -35.79
C ASP A 277 9.92 -8.90 -37.10
N SER A 278 9.00 -9.79 -37.52
CA SER A 278 9.14 -10.61 -38.74
C SER A 278 8.21 -10.24 -39.91
N PHE A 279 7.45 -9.14 -39.85
CA PHE A 279 6.69 -8.66 -41.02
C PHE A 279 7.49 -7.67 -41.86
N SER A 280 8.30 -8.19 -42.78
CA SER A 280 8.87 -7.39 -43.87
C SER A 280 7.76 -6.80 -44.74
N GLU A 281 7.75 -5.48 -44.90
CA GLU A 281 6.87 -4.76 -45.84
C GLU A 281 7.02 -5.32 -47.27
N PRO A 282 5.92 -5.45 -48.05
CA PRO A 282 6.03 -5.78 -49.46
C PRO A 282 6.47 -4.54 -50.25
N ALA A 283 7.59 -4.68 -50.96
CA ALA A 283 8.16 -3.67 -51.85
C ALA A 283 7.12 -3.12 -52.86
N PRO A 284 7.14 -1.82 -53.18
CA PRO A 284 6.28 -1.26 -54.20
C PRO A 284 6.75 -1.69 -55.60
N ALA A 285 5.78 -2.04 -56.44
CA ALA A 285 5.99 -2.43 -57.82
C ALA A 285 6.53 -1.27 -58.66
N GLU A 286 7.75 -1.41 -59.17
CA GLU A 286 8.31 -0.54 -60.21
C GLU A 286 7.76 -0.92 -61.59
N ALA A 287 7.23 0.08 -62.30
CA ALA A 287 6.91 -0.01 -63.72
C ALA A 287 7.81 0.96 -64.50
N SER A 288 8.83 0.38 -65.15
CA SER A 288 9.34 0.65 -66.51
C SER A 288 9.50 2.12 -67.01
N ALA A 289 10.76 2.60 -66.98
CA ALA A 289 11.61 3.15 -68.08
C ALA A 289 11.08 4.21 -69.11
N PRO A 290 11.92 4.91 -69.92
CA PRO A 290 13.38 4.77 -70.13
C PRO A 290 14.22 6.09 -70.24
N GLU A 291 15.55 5.88 -70.24
CA GLU A 291 16.64 6.57 -70.98
C GLU A 291 16.78 8.10 -70.97
N GLU A 292 17.94 8.60 -70.49
CA GLU A 292 18.92 9.29 -71.34
C GLU A 292 20.30 9.46 -70.66
N LEU A 293 21.33 9.60 -71.50
CA LEU A 293 22.77 9.44 -71.28
C LEU A 293 23.49 10.70 -70.74
N HIS A 294 24.53 10.50 -69.91
CA HIS A 294 25.84 11.21 -69.89
C HIS A 294 26.64 10.73 -68.67
N GLU A 295 27.69 9.92 -68.77
CA GLU A 295 29.07 10.12 -69.24
C GLU A 295 29.96 11.06 -68.38
N GLN A 296 31.06 10.48 -67.88
CA GLN A 296 32.38 11.04 -67.47
C GLN A 296 32.66 11.29 -65.95
N VAL A 297 33.56 10.50 -65.32
CA VAL A 297 35.02 10.74 -65.04
C VAL A 297 35.22 11.51 -63.71
N THR A 298 35.76 10.97 -62.61
CA THR A 298 37.19 10.70 -62.22
C THR A 298 37.19 9.90 -60.89
N GLN A 299 37.89 8.78 -60.68
CA GLN A 299 39.32 8.59 -60.32
C GLN A 299 39.89 9.38 -59.11
N GLY A 300 40.49 8.63 -58.17
CA GLY A 300 41.28 9.06 -56.98
C GLY A 300 40.84 8.24 -55.76
N ASP A 301 41.38 7.07 -55.41
CA ASP A 301 42.78 6.70 -55.10
C ASP A 301 43.42 7.63 -54.07
N GLU A 302 43.42 7.23 -52.80
CA GLU A 302 44.57 7.40 -51.90
C GLU A 302 44.51 6.44 -50.70
N ALA A 303 45.67 5.87 -50.43
CA ALA A 303 45.97 4.82 -49.46
C ALA A 303 46.74 5.38 -48.26
N CYS A 304 47.10 4.47 -47.33
CA CYS A 304 47.97 4.65 -46.15
C CYS A 304 47.30 5.37 -44.96
N GLU A 305 47.53 4.96 -43.70
CA GLU A 305 48.80 4.51 -43.15
C GLU A 305 48.62 3.64 -41.89
N LYS A 306 49.47 2.63 -41.77
CA LYS A 306 49.63 1.77 -40.58
C LYS A 306 50.49 2.50 -39.55
N GLY A 307 50.06 2.51 -38.28
CA GLY A 307 50.89 2.86 -37.14
C GLY A 307 50.92 1.71 -36.12
N GLN A 308 51.98 0.91 -36.16
CA GLN A 308 52.43 0.07 -35.04
C GLN A 308 53.20 0.94 -34.03
N LEU A 309 53.25 0.50 -32.76
CA LEU A 309 54.21 0.74 -31.67
C LEU A 309 53.41 0.71 -30.35
N ALA A 310 53.82 0.14 -29.22
CA ALA A 310 54.89 -0.76 -28.84
C ALA A 310 54.54 -1.28 -27.44
N GLU A 311 55.06 -2.46 -27.09
CA GLU A 311 54.91 -3.13 -25.80
C GLU A 311 55.75 -2.46 -24.70
N GLU A 312 55.20 -2.35 -23.48
CA GLU A 312 55.92 -2.38 -22.19
C GLU A 312 54.95 -3.01 -21.16
N SER A 313 55.03 -4.31 -20.84
CA SER A 313 55.90 -4.95 -19.84
C SER A 313 55.85 -4.31 -18.45
N SER A 314 55.11 -4.90 -17.50
CA SER A 314 55.53 -5.04 -16.09
C SER A 314 54.63 -6.02 -15.30
N ASP A 315 55.24 -7.16 -14.96
CA ASP A 315 55.20 -7.99 -13.74
C ASP A 315 53.90 -8.55 -13.11
N PRO A 316 53.84 -9.88 -12.88
CA PRO A 316 52.78 -10.54 -12.12
C PRO A 316 53.10 -10.58 -10.61
N ILE A 317 52.11 -10.21 -9.79
CA ILE A 317 52.19 -10.33 -8.33
C ILE A 317 52.07 -11.80 -7.94
N LEU A 318 53.16 -12.32 -7.38
CA LEU A 318 53.30 -13.58 -6.66
C LEU A 318 52.35 -13.63 -5.45
N LEU A 319 51.36 -14.51 -5.48
CA LEU A 319 50.65 -14.97 -4.29
C LEU A 319 51.33 -16.23 -3.75
N THR A 320 52.02 -16.05 -2.63
CA THR A 320 52.59 -17.12 -1.82
C THR A 320 51.48 -17.95 -1.17
N GLU A 321 51.47 -19.23 -1.52
CA GLU A 321 50.75 -20.29 -0.81
C GLU A 321 51.38 -20.51 0.56
N GLU A 322 50.63 -20.26 1.64
CA GLU A 322 50.90 -20.87 2.95
C GLU A 322 49.68 -21.64 3.43
N LYS A 323 49.82 -22.96 3.31
CA LYS A 323 49.08 -23.99 4.04
C LYS A 323 49.24 -23.74 5.56
N PRO A 324 48.20 -24.00 6.35
CA PRO A 324 48.40 -25.07 7.32
C PRO A 324 47.28 -26.11 7.29
N GLU A 325 47.78 -27.35 7.35
CA GLU A 325 47.04 -28.59 7.52
C GLU A 325 46.56 -28.78 8.97
N VAL A 326 45.36 -29.34 9.08
CA VAL A 326 44.96 -30.43 10.00
C VAL A 326 44.72 -30.05 11.47
N GLU A 327 43.44 -30.08 11.87
CA GLU A 327 42.87 -30.90 12.98
C GLU A 327 41.47 -30.38 13.41
N ALA A 328 40.40 -30.75 12.70
CA ALA A 328 39.03 -30.72 13.25
C ALA A 328 38.04 -31.48 12.35
N SER A 329 38.23 -32.78 12.19
CA SER A 329 37.25 -33.64 11.51
C SER A 329 37.09 -34.94 12.27
N ARG A 330 36.44 -34.86 13.44
CA ARG A 330 35.84 -35.97 14.17
C ARG A 330 35.08 -35.40 15.35
N THR A 331 33.75 -35.27 15.22
CA THR A 331 32.73 -35.45 16.29
C THR A 331 31.42 -34.70 15.99
N PHE A 332 30.69 -35.05 14.93
CA PHE A 332 29.26 -34.72 14.87
C PHE A 332 28.47 -35.87 14.23
N ARG A 333 28.46 -37.01 14.94
CA ARG A 333 27.42 -38.04 14.84
C ARG A 333 27.12 -38.53 16.25
N ARG A 334 26.31 -37.77 16.98
CA ARG A 334 25.52 -38.30 18.08
C ARG A 334 24.08 -37.92 17.81
N ALA A 335 23.32 -38.93 17.36
CA ALA A 335 21.88 -38.90 17.35
C ALA A 335 21.40 -38.46 18.74
N SER A 336 20.58 -37.42 18.76
CA SER A 336 19.86 -36.93 19.92
C SER A 336 19.00 -38.06 20.47
N GLN A 337 19.44 -38.68 21.56
CA GLN A 337 18.54 -39.49 22.36
C GLN A 337 17.52 -38.55 23.02
N PRO A 338 16.23 -38.90 23.01
CA PRO A 338 15.20 -38.12 23.68
C PRO A 338 15.56 -38.00 25.17
N THR A 339 15.60 -36.77 25.68
CA THR A 339 15.85 -36.51 27.10
C THR A 339 14.75 -37.16 27.93
N GLU A 340 15.06 -37.59 29.16
CA GLU A 340 14.13 -38.29 30.07
C GLU A 340 12.78 -37.55 30.21
N ARG A 341 12.82 -36.21 30.14
CA ARG A 341 11.63 -35.34 30.17
C ARG A 341 10.68 -35.55 28.98
N THR A 342 11.21 -35.87 27.79
CA THR A 342 10.40 -36.18 26.60
C THR A 342 9.81 -37.58 26.63
N LEU A 343 10.49 -38.54 27.29
CA LEU A 343 9.94 -39.86 27.57
C LEU A 343 8.80 -39.77 28.60
N GLU A 344 8.99 -38.99 29.66
CA GLU A 344 7.98 -38.78 30.72
C GLU A 344 6.71 -38.09 30.19
N LEU A 345 6.86 -37.13 29.28
CA LEU A 345 5.74 -36.45 28.60
C LEU A 345 4.97 -37.38 27.67
N ASN A 346 5.68 -38.22 26.91
CA ASN A 346 5.05 -39.20 26.04
C ASN A 346 4.36 -40.32 26.83
N GLU A 347 4.90 -40.72 27.98
CA GLU A 347 4.25 -41.68 28.86
C GLU A 347 3.00 -41.10 29.52
N ARG A 348 3.02 -39.80 29.88
CA ARG A 348 1.86 -39.08 30.41
C ARG A 348 0.75 -38.90 29.36
N LEU A 349 1.10 -38.65 28.11
CA LEU A 349 0.15 -38.59 26.98
C LEU A 349 -0.43 -39.96 26.65
N ALA A 350 0.37 -41.03 26.75
CA ALA A 350 -0.12 -42.40 26.56
C ALA A 350 -1.11 -42.82 27.65
N ARG A 351 -0.90 -42.40 28.91
CA ARG A 351 -1.84 -42.64 30.01
C ARG A 351 -3.15 -41.87 29.84
N LEU A 352 -3.11 -40.62 29.39
CA LEU A 352 -4.32 -39.83 29.10
C LEU A 352 -5.16 -40.45 27.97
N ARG A 353 -4.52 -41.03 26.95
CA ARG A 353 -5.25 -41.73 25.86
C ARG A 353 -5.81 -43.08 26.27
N ALA A 354 -5.26 -43.72 27.31
CA ALA A 354 -5.78 -44.98 27.84
C ALA A 354 -6.99 -44.77 28.76
N ASP A 355 -7.12 -43.61 29.40
CA ASP A 355 -8.23 -43.28 30.31
C ASP A 355 -9.50 -42.75 29.61
N ASP A 356 -9.43 -42.39 28.33
CA ASP A 356 -10.60 -41.95 27.54
C ASP A 356 -11.41 -43.11 26.95
N GLY A 357 -11.02 -44.35 27.23
CA GLY A 357 -11.57 -45.57 26.65
C GLY A 357 -12.77 -46.17 27.37
N GLU A 358 -13.70 -45.42 27.97
CA GLU A 358 -14.97 -46.02 28.47
C GLU A 358 -16.09 -45.02 28.82
N ARG A 359 -16.21 -43.89 28.13
CA ARG A 359 -17.39 -43.02 28.28
C ARG A 359 -18.44 -43.34 27.22
N ASN A 360 -19.43 -44.12 27.63
CA ASN A 360 -20.69 -44.33 26.89
C ASN A 360 -21.21 -42.99 26.32
N PRO A 361 -21.59 -42.93 25.04
CA PRO A 361 -22.15 -41.71 24.47
C PRO A 361 -23.46 -41.38 25.18
N PRO A 362 -23.67 -40.13 25.63
CA PRO A 362 -24.97 -39.73 26.13
C PRO A 362 -25.98 -39.77 24.99
N THR A 363 -27.12 -40.36 25.33
CA THR A 363 -28.34 -40.51 24.55
C THR A 363 -28.69 -39.25 23.78
N ALA A 364 -29.03 -39.44 22.51
CA ALA A 364 -29.50 -38.44 21.57
C ALA A 364 -30.54 -37.50 22.19
N ILE A 365 -30.14 -36.24 22.38
CA ILE A 365 -31.07 -35.13 22.44
C ILE A 365 -31.39 -34.82 20.98
N GLN A 366 -32.62 -35.13 20.59
CA GLN A 366 -33.25 -34.63 19.37
C GLN A 366 -33.30 -33.09 19.47
N ALA A 367 -32.27 -32.43 18.96
CA ALA A 367 -32.33 -31.02 18.64
C ALA A 367 -32.94 -30.92 17.24
N ASP A 368 -34.10 -30.29 17.17
CA ASP A 368 -34.76 -29.86 15.94
C ASP A 368 -33.72 -29.22 15.02
N ALA A 369 -33.51 -29.88 13.88
CA ALA A 369 -32.88 -29.30 12.71
C ALA A 369 -33.77 -28.12 12.27
N THR A 370 -33.41 -26.93 12.73
CA THR A 370 -33.83 -25.70 12.10
C THR A 370 -33.00 -25.58 10.83
N ASP A 371 -33.64 -25.89 9.71
CA ASP A 371 -33.16 -25.63 8.36
C ASP A 371 -32.70 -24.17 8.24
N GLU A 372 -31.41 -23.92 8.45
CA GLU A 372 -30.76 -22.78 7.81
C GLU A 372 -30.69 -23.09 6.30
N PRO A 373 -31.26 -22.25 5.43
CA PRO A 373 -31.22 -22.48 4.01
C PRO A 373 -29.77 -22.30 3.56
N THR A 374 -29.10 -23.42 3.29
CA THR A 374 -27.83 -23.44 2.58
C THR A 374 -28.10 -22.87 1.19
N ALA A 375 -27.82 -21.59 1.00
CA ALA A 375 -27.89 -20.92 -0.30
C ALA A 375 -26.94 -21.63 -1.30
N PRO A 376 -27.23 -21.56 -2.61
CA PRO A 376 -26.88 -22.61 -3.57
C PRO A 376 -25.42 -22.48 -4.06
N THR A 377 -24.48 -23.07 -3.35
CA THR A 377 -23.08 -23.21 -3.80
C THR A 377 -22.94 -24.02 -5.10
N GLN A 378 -23.94 -24.83 -5.46
CA GLN A 378 -23.98 -25.59 -6.72
C GLN A 378 -24.21 -24.71 -7.96
N ASP A 379 -24.83 -23.54 -7.82
CA ASP A 379 -25.12 -22.66 -8.97
C ASP A 379 -23.86 -21.88 -9.42
N LEU A 380 -22.99 -21.52 -8.48
CA LEU A 380 -21.74 -20.80 -8.76
C LEU A 380 -20.72 -21.68 -9.50
N SER A 381 -20.57 -22.94 -9.10
CA SER A 381 -19.64 -23.87 -9.76
C SER A 381 -20.05 -24.16 -11.21
N ALA A 382 -21.33 -24.43 -11.45
CA ALA A 382 -21.86 -24.61 -12.81
C ALA A 382 -21.67 -23.34 -13.67
N ARG A 383 -21.86 -22.15 -13.08
CA ARG A 383 -21.62 -20.88 -13.76
C ARG A 383 -20.14 -20.68 -14.11
N ILE A 384 -19.21 -21.03 -13.23
CA ILE A 384 -17.77 -20.95 -13.51
C ILE A 384 -17.37 -21.89 -14.66
N GLU A 385 -17.88 -23.12 -14.68
CA GLU A 385 -17.63 -24.07 -15.77
C GLU A 385 -18.16 -23.57 -17.12
N GLU A 386 -19.34 -22.95 -17.14
CA GLU A 386 -19.90 -22.33 -18.34
C GLU A 386 -19.03 -21.16 -18.85
N LEU A 387 -18.55 -20.30 -17.95
CA LEU A 387 -17.65 -19.20 -18.31
C LEU A 387 -16.32 -19.72 -18.89
N ASN A 388 -15.74 -20.77 -18.30
CA ASN A 388 -14.52 -21.41 -18.81
C ASN A 388 -14.72 -22.03 -20.20
N ARG A 389 -15.86 -22.69 -20.44
CA ARG A 389 -16.19 -23.25 -21.76
C ARG A 389 -16.31 -22.16 -22.83
N ARG A 390 -16.93 -21.02 -22.48
CA ARG A 390 -17.02 -19.85 -23.37
C ARG A 390 -15.64 -19.26 -23.66
N ARG A 391 -14.80 -19.08 -22.63
CA ARG A 391 -13.41 -18.65 -22.77
C ARG A 391 -12.64 -19.52 -23.78
N GLU A 392 -12.68 -20.84 -23.61
CA GLU A 392 -11.99 -21.76 -24.52
C GLU A 392 -12.52 -21.69 -25.96
N THR A 393 -13.84 -21.51 -26.12
CA THR A 393 -14.46 -21.39 -27.44
C THR A 393 -14.00 -20.11 -28.13
N TYR A 394 -14.04 -18.97 -27.42
CA TYR A 394 -13.58 -17.70 -27.96
C TYR A 394 -12.09 -17.68 -28.27
N LEU A 395 -11.24 -18.34 -27.46
CA LEU A 395 -9.81 -18.49 -27.76
C LEU A 395 -9.59 -19.31 -29.05
N LYS A 396 -10.33 -20.41 -29.24
CA LYS A 396 -10.24 -21.25 -30.46
C LYS A 396 -10.71 -20.51 -31.71
N GLU A 397 -11.77 -19.69 -31.56
CA GLU A 397 -12.35 -18.91 -32.65
C GLU A 397 -11.63 -17.57 -32.88
N GLN A 398 -10.65 -17.22 -32.03
CA GLN A 398 -9.99 -15.91 -32.02
C GLN A 398 -10.97 -14.74 -31.90
N ALA A 399 -12.09 -14.96 -31.21
CA ALA A 399 -13.12 -13.95 -30.97
C ALA A 399 -12.72 -13.06 -29.78
N TRP A 400 -11.84 -12.09 -30.03
CA TRP A 400 -11.21 -11.27 -28.98
C TRP A 400 -12.17 -10.28 -28.31
N GLU A 401 -13.12 -9.67 -29.02
CA GLU A 401 -14.07 -8.73 -28.40
C GLU A 401 -15.03 -9.43 -27.41
N PRO A 402 -15.69 -10.55 -27.78
CA PRO A 402 -16.52 -11.29 -26.83
C PRO A 402 -15.71 -11.86 -25.66
N LEU A 403 -14.43 -12.16 -25.87
CA LEU A 403 -13.54 -12.60 -24.81
C LEU A 403 -13.24 -11.46 -23.82
N ALA A 404 -13.01 -10.24 -24.29
CA ALA A 404 -12.84 -9.07 -23.43
C ALA A 404 -14.11 -8.81 -22.58
N GLU A 405 -15.29 -8.82 -23.21
CA GLU A 405 -16.57 -8.68 -22.50
C GLU A 405 -16.80 -9.79 -21.46
N LEU A 406 -16.38 -11.02 -21.76
CA LEU A 406 -16.44 -12.14 -20.84
C LEU A 406 -15.56 -11.89 -19.60
N TYR A 407 -14.34 -11.38 -19.79
CA TYR A 407 -13.47 -11.02 -18.68
C TYR A 407 -14.04 -9.85 -17.87
N GLU A 408 -14.51 -8.78 -18.52
CA GLU A 408 -15.10 -7.63 -17.82
C GLU A 408 -16.28 -8.02 -16.93
N SER A 409 -17.20 -8.83 -17.45
CA SER A 409 -18.34 -9.33 -16.68
C SER A 409 -17.96 -10.39 -15.63
N GLY A 410 -16.81 -11.04 -15.80
CA GLY A 410 -16.29 -12.06 -14.87
C GLY A 410 -15.52 -11.49 -13.68
N ILE A 411 -14.95 -10.29 -13.77
CA ILE A 411 -14.09 -9.69 -12.73
C ILE A 411 -14.78 -9.62 -11.35
N GLU A 412 -16.07 -9.32 -11.32
CA GLU A 412 -16.84 -9.22 -10.07
C GLU A 412 -16.98 -10.56 -9.33
N LEU A 413 -16.74 -11.69 -10.01
CA LEU A 413 -16.82 -13.03 -9.42
C LEU A 413 -15.56 -13.39 -8.61
N PHE A 414 -14.45 -12.67 -8.81
CA PHE A 414 -13.19 -12.92 -8.12
C PHE A 414 -13.14 -12.14 -6.81
N ALA A 415 -13.21 -12.87 -5.70
CA ALA A 415 -13.11 -12.29 -4.36
C ALA A 415 -11.68 -11.84 -4.04
N ASP A 416 -10.68 -12.58 -4.54
CA ASP A 416 -9.27 -12.27 -4.29
C ASP A 416 -8.76 -11.12 -5.17
N ALA A 417 -8.00 -10.20 -4.55
CA ALA A 417 -7.45 -9.05 -5.24
C ALA A 417 -6.32 -9.42 -6.21
N GLY A 418 -5.58 -10.49 -5.92
CA GLY A 418 -4.54 -11.02 -6.81
C GLY A 418 -5.13 -11.58 -8.09
N GLU A 419 -6.18 -12.38 -7.97
CA GLU A 419 -6.91 -12.91 -9.12
C GLU A 419 -7.53 -11.78 -9.97
N ARG A 420 -8.18 -10.79 -9.35
CA ARG A 420 -8.70 -9.62 -10.09
C ARG A 420 -7.60 -8.85 -10.82
N GLN A 421 -6.47 -8.60 -10.16
CA GLN A 421 -5.34 -7.93 -10.77
C GLN A 421 -4.85 -8.69 -12.00
N GLN A 422 -4.71 -10.02 -11.89
CA GLN A 422 -4.27 -10.86 -12.99
C GLN A 422 -5.24 -10.81 -14.17
N VAL A 423 -6.54 -10.82 -13.92
CA VAL A 423 -7.56 -10.67 -14.96
C VAL A 423 -7.47 -9.30 -15.63
N PHE A 424 -7.27 -8.21 -14.87
CA PHE A 424 -7.07 -6.88 -15.46
C PHE A 424 -5.82 -6.80 -16.34
N LEU A 425 -4.70 -7.44 -15.93
CA LEU A 425 -3.49 -7.49 -16.76
C LEU A 425 -3.74 -8.20 -18.09
N VAL A 426 -4.46 -9.32 -18.06
CA VAL A 426 -4.82 -10.08 -19.28
C VAL A 426 -5.78 -9.28 -20.16
N LEU A 427 -6.76 -8.60 -19.56
CA LEU A 427 -7.65 -7.70 -20.27
C LEU A 427 -6.88 -6.57 -20.96
N ALA A 428 -5.91 -5.97 -20.25
CA ALA A 428 -5.08 -4.90 -20.77
C ALA A 428 -4.24 -5.36 -21.97
N MET A 429 -3.58 -6.52 -21.85
CA MET A 429 -2.83 -7.13 -22.95
C MET A 429 -3.70 -7.49 -24.15
N LEU A 430 -4.92 -7.98 -23.91
CA LEU A 430 -5.88 -8.28 -24.96
C LEU A 430 -6.31 -7.01 -25.71
N TYR A 431 -6.62 -5.94 -24.97
CA TYR A 431 -6.96 -4.65 -25.54
C TYR A 431 -5.82 -4.04 -26.35
N GLU A 432 -4.60 -4.14 -25.83
CA GLU A 432 -3.42 -3.56 -26.46
C GLU A 432 -2.99 -4.32 -27.71
N VAL A 433 -2.75 -5.63 -27.58
CA VAL A 433 -2.10 -6.43 -28.63
C VAL A 433 -3.12 -6.89 -29.67
N LYS A 434 -4.25 -7.46 -29.25
CA LYS A 434 -5.20 -8.09 -30.18
C LYS A 434 -6.23 -7.11 -30.72
N LEU A 435 -6.76 -6.21 -29.88
CA LEU A 435 -7.82 -5.27 -30.27
C LEU A 435 -7.30 -3.90 -30.70
N ARG A 436 -6.02 -3.58 -30.43
CA ARG A 436 -5.38 -2.29 -30.72
C ARG A 436 -6.12 -1.08 -30.13
N GLN A 437 -6.86 -1.29 -29.04
CA GLN A 437 -7.61 -0.27 -28.29
C GLN A 437 -6.77 0.26 -27.14
N LYS A 438 -5.80 1.13 -27.44
CA LYS A 438 -4.81 1.62 -26.46
C LYS A 438 -5.42 2.32 -25.24
N GLU A 439 -6.50 3.09 -25.42
CA GLU A 439 -7.21 3.78 -24.33
C GLU A 439 -7.77 2.78 -23.31
N LYS A 440 -8.47 1.74 -23.78
CA LYS A 440 -9.00 0.71 -22.88
C LYS A 440 -7.91 -0.14 -22.24
N ALA A 441 -6.82 -0.40 -22.97
CA ALA A 441 -5.66 -1.07 -22.40
C ALA A 441 -5.05 -0.25 -21.26
N PHE A 442 -4.94 1.06 -21.44
CA PHE A 442 -4.46 1.98 -20.41
C PHE A 442 -5.36 1.93 -19.16
N ASP A 443 -6.68 2.04 -19.34
CA ASP A 443 -7.64 1.95 -18.24
C ASP A 443 -7.56 0.60 -17.50
N ALA A 444 -7.38 -0.50 -18.24
CA ALA A 444 -7.24 -1.83 -17.68
C ALA A 444 -5.93 -1.98 -16.87
N PHE A 445 -4.80 -1.49 -17.37
CA PHE A 445 -3.55 -1.46 -16.60
C PHE A 445 -3.65 -0.54 -15.38
N ALA A 446 -4.33 0.60 -15.48
CA ALA A 446 -4.55 1.52 -14.36
C ALA A 446 -5.38 0.85 -13.25
N ARG A 447 -6.40 0.07 -13.62
CA ARG A 447 -7.19 -0.73 -12.67
C ARG A 447 -6.38 -1.87 -12.07
N ALA A 448 -5.57 -2.58 -12.87
CA ALA A 448 -4.66 -3.61 -12.37
C ALA A 448 -3.68 -3.04 -11.33
N PHE A 449 -3.14 -1.85 -11.59
CA PHE A 449 -2.28 -1.14 -10.65
C PHE A 449 -3.04 -0.73 -9.38
N GLY A 450 -4.31 -0.33 -9.50
CA GLY A 450 -5.17 0.06 -8.40
C GLY A 450 -5.48 -1.04 -7.37
N GLU A 451 -5.34 -2.32 -7.73
CA GLU A 451 -5.50 -3.47 -6.83
C GLU A 451 -4.29 -3.62 -5.88
N ARG A 452 -4.16 -2.69 -4.92
CA ARG A 452 -3.01 -2.53 -4.01
C ARG A 452 -2.65 -3.75 -3.18
N GLN A 453 -3.62 -4.63 -2.91
CA GLN A 453 -3.40 -5.84 -2.12
C GLN A 453 -2.58 -6.89 -2.87
N ALA A 454 -2.49 -6.78 -4.21
CA ALA A 454 -1.77 -7.67 -5.08
C ALA A 454 -0.46 -7.01 -5.56
N LEU A 455 0.66 -7.37 -4.92
CA LEU A 455 1.97 -6.77 -5.25
C LEU A 455 2.61 -7.40 -6.50
N ALA A 456 2.33 -8.68 -6.79
CA ALA A 456 3.03 -9.44 -7.82
C ALA A 456 2.79 -8.93 -9.26
N GLY A 457 1.58 -8.43 -9.56
CA GLY A 457 1.23 -7.91 -10.89
C GLY A 457 1.40 -6.39 -11.02
N ARG A 458 1.65 -5.68 -9.92
CA ARG A 458 1.68 -4.21 -9.90
C ARG A 458 2.83 -3.62 -10.72
N GLY A 459 4.00 -4.25 -10.68
CA GLY A 459 5.14 -3.85 -11.52
C GLY A 459 4.84 -3.97 -13.02
N LYS A 460 4.23 -5.09 -13.44
CA LYS A 460 3.80 -5.29 -14.84
C LYS A 460 2.73 -4.28 -15.27
N ALA A 461 1.81 -3.93 -14.38
CA ALA A 461 0.81 -2.90 -14.64
C ALA A 461 1.47 -1.53 -14.88
N LEU A 462 2.44 -1.16 -14.04
CA LEU A 462 3.17 0.10 -14.19
C LEU A 462 3.99 0.14 -15.50
N GLU A 463 4.67 -0.96 -15.84
CA GLU A 463 5.41 -1.08 -17.09
C GLU A 463 4.49 -0.93 -18.33
N GLY A 464 3.31 -1.55 -18.28
CA GLY A 464 2.27 -1.37 -19.31
C GLY A 464 1.81 0.08 -19.44
N LEU A 465 1.58 0.77 -18.31
CA LEU A 465 1.21 2.18 -18.28
C LEU A 465 2.31 3.09 -18.80
N GLN A 466 3.58 2.84 -18.46
CA GLN A 466 4.73 3.58 -18.98
C GLN A 466 4.82 3.43 -20.50
N ARG A 467 4.70 2.19 -21.00
CA ARG A 467 4.78 1.89 -22.43
C ARG A 467 3.64 2.58 -23.21
N LEU A 468 2.41 2.52 -22.70
CA LEU A 468 1.27 3.21 -23.32
C LEU A 468 1.33 4.73 -23.17
N GLY A 469 1.83 5.23 -22.03
CA GLY A 469 1.98 6.65 -21.72
C GLY A 469 3.04 7.36 -22.58
N ARG A 470 3.95 6.63 -23.24
CA ARG A 470 4.84 7.18 -24.27
C ARG A 470 4.12 7.53 -25.57
N ALA A 471 2.93 6.98 -25.82
CA ALA A 471 2.14 7.35 -26.97
C ALA A 471 1.55 8.75 -26.78
N ALA A 472 1.75 9.64 -27.76
CA ALA A 472 1.32 11.03 -27.68
C ALA A 472 -0.18 11.20 -27.34
N SER A 473 -1.05 10.29 -27.79
CA SER A 473 -2.49 10.34 -27.51
C SER A 473 -2.86 10.04 -26.06
N LEU A 474 -2.03 9.29 -25.33
CA LEU A 474 -2.29 8.86 -23.95
C LEU A 474 -1.38 9.55 -22.94
N HIS A 475 -0.37 10.27 -23.41
CA HIS A 475 0.65 10.89 -22.57
C HIS A 475 0.05 11.80 -21.49
N GLN A 476 -0.89 12.67 -21.88
CA GLN A 476 -1.54 13.57 -20.93
C GLN A 476 -2.32 12.80 -19.86
N GLY A 477 -3.08 11.77 -20.26
CA GLY A 477 -3.79 10.91 -19.30
C GLY A 477 -2.85 10.15 -18.37
N TYR A 478 -1.66 9.78 -18.86
CA TYR A 478 -0.61 9.16 -18.03
C TYR A 478 -0.03 10.13 -16.99
N VAL A 479 0.25 11.38 -17.36
CA VAL A 479 0.71 12.42 -16.43
C VAL A 479 -0.36 12.69 -15.36
N GLU A 480 -1.62 12.86 -15.76
CA GLU A 480 -2.74 13.05 -14.83
C GLU A 480 -2.91 11.86 -13.88
N TRP A 481 -2.79 10.64 -14.41
CA TRP A 481 -2.82 9.43 -13.61
C TRP A 481 -1.68 9.38 -12.59
N LEU A 482 -0.44 9.69 -12.98
CA LEU A 482 0.71 9.75 -12.06
C LEU A 482 0.51 10.78 -10.94
N GLN A 483 0.04 11.98 -11.29
CA GLN A 483 -0.27 13.03 -10.31
C GLN A 483 -1.36 12.58 -9.33
N MET A 484 -2.42 11.94 -9.83
CA MET A 484 -3.47 11.37 -9.00
C MET A 484 -2.93 10.28 -8.06
N GLN A 485 -2.07 9.38 -8.54
CA GLN A 485 -1.46 8.37 -7.68
C GLN A 485 -0.59 8.98 -6.59
N LEU A 486 0.23 9.99 -6.92
CA LEU A 486 1.05 10.72 -5.95
C LEU A 486 0.23 11.48 -4.90
N SER A 487 -1.00 11.88 -5.22
CA SER A 487 -1.93 12.45 -4.24
C SER A 487 -2.53 11.43 -3.27
N THR A 488 -2.41 10.13 -3.59
CA THR A 488 -2.92 9.04 -2.76
C THR A 488 -1.79 8.51 -1.87
N PRO A 489 -2.03 8.07 -0.63
CA PRO A 489 -0.97 7.50 0.20
C PRO A 489 -0.33 6.28 -0.48
N LEU A 490 0.94 6.40 -0.86
CA LEU A 490 1.78 5.35 -1.45
C LEU A 490 2.89 4.98 -0.46
N ASP A 491 3.50 3.81 -0.65
CA ASP A 491 4.77 3.50 0.03
C ASP A 491 5.85 4.46 -0.47
N GLU A 492 6.85 4.72 0.35
CA GLU A 492 7.92 5.67 0.07
C GLU A 492 8.69 5.29 -1.20
N GLN A 493 9.05 4.02 -1.36
CA GLN A 493 9.74 3.55 -2.56
C GLN A 493 8.88 3.67 -3.83
N GLU A 494 7.57 3.44 -3.71
CA GLU A 494 6.63 3.59 -4.84
C GLU A 494 6.42 5.05 -5.21
N ARG A 495 6.31 5.92 -4.20
CA ARG A 495 6.19 7.37 -4.36
C ARG A 495 7.40 7.94 -5.07
N GLU A 496 8.60 7.54 -4.66
CA GLU A 496 9.86 7.91 -5.29
C GLU A 496 9.92 7.44 -6.75
N GLY A 497 9.57 6.18 -7.00
CA GLY A 497 9.46 5.65 -8.37
C GLY A 497 8.52 6.50 -9.21
N MET A 498 7.31 6.79 -8.72
CA MET A 498 6.33 7.60 -9.45
C MET A 498 6.76 9.06 -9.66
N GLN A 499 7.45 9.68 -8.70
CA GLN A 499 7.96 11.04 -8.85
C GLN A 499 9.03 11.11 -9.95
N LYS A 500 9.92 10.12 -10.04
CA LYS A 500 10.89 10.01 -11.15
C LYS A 500 10.18 9.89 -12.49
N GLU A 501 9.21 8.98 -12.58
CA GLU A 501 8.45 8.77 -13.81
C GLU A 501 7.66 10.02 -14.23
N LEU A 502 7.08 10.74 -13.25
CA LEU A 502 6.38 12.00 -13.52
C LEU A 502 7.33 13.07 -14.06
N ALA A 503 8.53 13.19 -13.49
CA ALA A 503 9.52 14.14 -13.99
C ALA A 503 9.92 13.82 -15.44
N LEU A 504 10.15 12.54 -15.77
CA LEU A 504 10.47 12.11 -17.14
C LEU A 504 9.31 12.38 -18.11
N ALA A 505 8.07 12.12 -17.69
CA ALA A 505 6.90 12.39 -18.50
C ALA A 505 6.73 13.90 -18.77
N LEU A 506 6.87 14.74 -17.74
CA LEU A 506 6.83 16.20 -17.89
C LEU A 506 7.95 16.72 -18.79
N PHE A 507 9.12 16.08 -18.77
CA PHE A 507 10.23 16.43 -19.64
C PHE A 507 9.90 16.15 -21.11
N SER A 508 9.27 15.00 -21.41
CA SER A 508 8.84 14.70 -22.78
C SER A 508 7.77 15.67 -23.32
N ASP A 509 6.95 16.24 -22.43
CA ASP A 509 5.98 17.30 -22.77
C ASP A 509 6.60 18.71 -22.81
N ARG A 510 7.93 18.81 -22.74
CA ARG A 510 8.70 20.07 -22.74
C ARG A 510 8.37 21.00 -21.59
N GLN A 511 7.80 20.48 -20.50
CA GLN A 511 7.58 21.22 -19.27
C GLN A 511 8.85 21.16 -18.41
N TYR A 512 9.99 21.59 -18.96
CA TYR A 512 11.33 21.40 -18.38
C TYR A 512 11.44 21.88 -16.94
N GLN A 513 10.93 23.08 -16.65
CA GLN A 513 10.92 23.64 -15.30
C GLN A 513 10.22 22.74 -14.29
N LYS A 514 9.02 22.24 -14.65
CA LYS A 514 8.26 21.36 -13.75
C LYS A 514 8.91 19.99 -13.61
N ALA A 515 9.47 19.46 -14.71
CA ALA A 515 10.19 18.20 -14.70
C ALA A 515 11.38 18.27 -13.73
N PHE A 516 12.19 19.32 -13.84
CA PHE A 516 13.32 19.56 -12.96
C PHE A 516 12.89 19.76 -11.51
N LEU A 517 11.91 20.63 -11.22
CA LEU A 517 11.45 20.85 -9.84
C LEU A 517 10.86 19.56 -9.23
N CYS A 518 10.14 18.76 -10.01
CA CYS A 518 9.62 17.47 -9.57
C CYS A 518 10.77 16.52 -9.21
N TYR A 519 11.80 16.41 -10.06
CA TYR A 519 12.95 15.55 -9.82
C TYR A 519 13.84 16.06 -8.66
N ALA A 520 14.02 17.38 -8.57
CA ALA A 520 14.73 18.06 -7.50
C ALA A 520 14.04 17.81 -6.14
N SER A 521 12.70 17.87 -6.10
CA SER A 521 11.95 17.53 -4.89
C SER A 521 12.16 16.08 -4.46
N PHE A 522 12.22 15.14 -5.42
CA PHE A 522 12.55 13.74 -5.15
C PHE A 522 13.95 13.58 -4.51
N LEU A 523 14.95 14.33 -4.99
CA LEU A 523 16.29 14.33 -4.41
C LEU A 523 16.33 14.97 -3.02
N ALA A 524 15.59 16.05 -2.81
CA ALA A 524 15.55 16.80 -1.56
C ALA A 524 14.82 16.08 -0.43
N ASP A 525 13.83 15.22 -0.73
CA ASP A 525 13.05 14.50 0.28
C ASP A 525 13.90 13.53 1.12
N ALA A 526 14.86 12.84 0.50
CA ALA A 526 15.74 11.88 1.18
C ALA A 526 17.13 11.89 0.53
N PRO A 527 17.92 12.96 0.73
CA PRO A 527 19.14 13.19 -0.03
C PRO A 527 20.20 12.11 0.20
N GLU A 528 20.24 11.51 1.40
CA GLU A 528 21.19 10.42 1.69
C GLU A 528 20.96 9.15 0.87
N ARG A 529 19.70 8.87 0.51
CA ARG A 529 19.31 7.70 -0.26
C ARG A 529 19.25 8.01 -1.75
N ASN A 530 18.75 9.20 -2.10
CA ASN A 530 18.33 9.52 -3.45
C ASN A 530 19.42 10.18 -4.29
N VAL A 531 20.42 10.79 -3.64
CA VAL A 531 21.58 11.38 -4.34
C VAL A 531 22.57 10.26 -4.68
N THR A 532 22.48 9.81 -5.93
CA THR A 532 23.39 8.85 -6.56
C THR A 532 24.03 9.51 -7.78
N ALA A 533 25.15 8.97 -8.27
CA ALA A 533 25.79 9.52 -9.47
C ALA A 533 24.84 9.52 -10.68
N GLU A 534 24.03 8.46 -10.82
CA GLU A 534 23.02 8.34 -11.88
C GLU A 534 21.90 9.38 -11.72
N SER A 535 21.39 9.58 -10.51
CA SER A 535 20.32 10.55 -10.29
C SER A 535 20.78 12.00 -10.47
N LEU A 536 22.03 12.31 -10.11
CA LEU A 536 22.62 13.62 -10.37
C LEU A 536 22.85 13.85 -11.88
N ALA A 537 23.29 12.84 -12.61
CA ALA A 537 23.41 12.91 -14.08
C ALA A 537 22.04 13.13 -14.74
N GLN A 538 21.00 12.47 -14.22
CA GLN A 538 19.63 12.68 -14.69
C GLN A 538 19.13 14.10 -14.37
N LEU A 539 19.40 14.63 -13.18
CA LEU A 539 19.05 16.01 -12.82
C LEU A 539 19.76 17.01 -13.74
N ALA A 540 21.05 16.81 -14.02
CA ALA A 540 21.81 17.66 -14.93
C ALA A 540 21.20 17.66 -16.34
N ARG A 541 20.78 16.50 -16.85
CA ARG A 541 20.07 16.37 -18.12
C ARG A 541 18.72 17.12 -18.12
N LEU A 542 17.98 17.07 -17.02
CA LEU A 542 16.72 17.82 -16.89
C LEU A 542 16.96 19.33 -16.78
N GLY A 543 18.09 19.74 -16.20
CA GLY A 543 18.51 21.13 -16.02
C GLY A 543 19.09 21.81 -17.25
N GLU A 544 19.38 21.07 -18.33
CA GLU A 544 19.96 21.61 -19.58
C GLU A 544 19.13 22.76 -20.20
N TYR A 545 17.81 22.74 -19.97
CA TYR A 545 16.87 23.72 -20.51
C TYR A 545 16.43 24.77 -19.48
N ILE A 546 17.13 24.87 -18.35
CA ILE A 546 16.80 25.74 -17.21
C ILE A 546 17.93 26.75 -17.00
N GLU A 547 17.59 27.90 -16.45
CA GLU A 547 18.59 28.93 -16.13
C GLU A 547 19.64 28.37 -15.15
N ALA A 548 20.92 28.53 -15.50
CA ALA A 548 22.03 27.96 -14.74
C ALA A 548 22.04 28.44 -13.27
N GLU A 549 21.58 29.67 -13.01
CA GLU A 549 21.47 30.23 -11.66
C GLU A 549 20.47 29.44 -10.78
N GLU A 550 19.36 28.98 -11.35
CA GLU A 550 18.37 28.18 -10.60
C GLU A 550 18.91 26.78 -10.29
N VAL A 551 19.60 26.17 -11.24
CA VAL A 551 20.24 24.86 -11.07
C VAL A 551 21.35 24.94 -10.00
N GLN A 552 22.18 25.97 -10.05
CA GLN A 552 23.22 26.22 -9.05
C GLN A 552 22.62 26.48 -7.65
N SER A 553 21.59 27.31 -7.55
CA SER A 553 20.89 27.58 -6.28
C SER A 553 20.39 26.29 -5.63
N PHE A 554 19.85 25.34 -6.42
CA PHE A 554 19.40 24.07 -5.88
C PHE A 554 20.55 23.20 -5.36
N TYR A 555 21.68 23.16 -6.07
CA TYR A 555 22.85 22.42 -5.59
C TYR A 555 23.43 23.01 -4.31
N ASP A 556 23.44 24.34 -4.20
CA ASP A 556 23.85 25.03 -2.97
C ASP A 556 22.89 24.69 -1.81
N ASP A 557 21.57 24.77 -2.04
CA ASP A 557 20.55 24.38 -1.05
C ASP A 557 20.72 22.94 -0.57
N LEU A 558 21.06 22.00 -1.48
CA LEU A 558 21.36 20.61 -1.11
C LEU A 558 22.64 20.52 -0.25
N LEU A 559 23.69 21.26 -0.61
CA LEU A 559 24.96 21.26 0.13
C LEU A 559 24.85 21.91 1.52
N GLU A 560 23.87 22.79 1.73
CA GLU A 560 23.57 23.38 3.04
C GLU A 560 22.91 22.39 4.01
N GLN A 561 22.31 21.31 3.51
CA GLN A 561 21.78 20.23 4.35
C GLN A 561 22.92 19.45 5.01
N GLU A 562 22.69 18.85 6.19
CA GLU A 562 23.69 18.06 6.93
C GLU A 562 24.00 16.71 6.24
N LEU A 563 24.52 16.76 5.01
CA LEU A 563 24.81 15.60 4.17
C LEU A 563 26.11 14.91 4.60
N SER A 564 26.17 13.60 4.37
CA SER A 564 27.42 12.85 4.50
C SER A 564 28.51 13.41 3.55
N PRO A 565 29.79 13.40 3.96
CA PRO A 565 30.88 13.97 3.16
C PRO A 565 31.06 13.28 1.81
N SER A 566 30.66 12.01 1.70
CA SER A 566 30.68 11.28 0.42
C SER A 566 29.70 11.87 -0.59
N ILE A 567 28.49 12.20 -0.13
CA ILE A 567 27.42 12.74 -0.99
C ILE A 567 27.72 14.19 -1.35
N ALA A 568 28.17 14.98 -0.38
CA ALA A 568 28.62 16.34 -0.64
C ALA A 568 29.79 16.38 -1.65
N GLY A 569 30.66 15.36 -1.64
CA GLY A 569 31.72 15.18 -2.65
C GLY A 569 31.17 14.97 -4.06
N LEU A 570 30.19 14.07 -4.21
CA LEU A 570 29.53 13.79 -5.50
C LEU A 570 28.83 15.02 -6.08
N ILE A 571 28.14 15.78 -5.23
CA ILE A 571 27.46 17.02 -5.67
C ILE A 571 28.48 18.03 -6.17
N ARG A 572 29.57 18.27 -5.44
CA ARG A 572 30.64 19.20 -5.86
C ARG A 572 31.32 18.75 -7.15
N GLU A 573 31.54 17.46 -7.32
CA GLU A 573 32.09 16.91 -8.56
C GLU A 573 31.16 17.20 -9.75
N GLN A 574 29.85 17.05 -9.58
CA GLN A 574 28.90 17.38 -10.63
C GLN A 574 28.80 18.87 -10.95
N ILE A 575 28.87 19.75 -9.95
CA ILE A 575 28.94 21.21 -10.20
C ILE A 575 30.13 21.55 -11.09
N VAL A 576 31.31 20.97 -10.80
CA VAL A 576 32.53 21.20 -11.60
C VAL A 576 32.40 20.64 -13.02
N GLN A 577 31.74 19.50 -13.20
CA GLN A 577 31.49 18.93 -14.53
C GLN A 577 30.51 19.80 -15.33
N GLY A 578 29.47 20.35 -14.69
CA GLY A 578 28.52 21.26 -15.32
C GLY A 578 29.14 22.57 -15.81
N GLU A 579 30.08 23.15 -15.07
CA GLU A 579 30.80 24.37 -15.48
C GLU A 579 31.78 24.15 -16.65
N GLN A 580 32.18 22.90 -16.91
CA GLN A 580 33.09 22.55 -18.00
C GLN A 580 32.37 22.17 -19.30
N ALA A 581 31.05 22.03 -19.28
CA ALA A 581 30.24 21.81 -20.47
C ALA A 581 30.11 23.15 -21.25
N PRO A 582 30.52 23.20 -22.54
CA PRO A 582 30.66 24.43 -23.32
C PRO A 582 29.35 25.09 -23.75
#